data_AF-A0A7K3IZC0-F1
#
_entry.id   AF-A0A7K3IZC0-F1
#
_cell.length_a   1.000
_cell.length_b   1.000
_cell.length_c   1.000
_cell.angle_alpha   90.00
_cell.angle_beta   90.00
_cell.angle_gamma   90.00
#
_symmetry.space_group_name_H-M   'P 1'
#
loop_
_entity.id
_entity.type
_entity.pdbx_description
1 polymer ?
#
loop_
_entity_poly.entity_id
_entity_poly.type
_entity_poly.pdbx_seq_one_letter_code
_entity_poly.pdbx_strand_id
1 'polypeptide(L)'
;MKKYFTFFIGMLFCGSLFCQAQKTNTPVSNQLVVIANSSGPAISKDIYGHFSEHLGTCIYGGIWVGPDSKIPNTNGIRNDVLFALREIKVPNLRWPGGCFADTYHWRDGIGPQSQRASIINTHWGGVTEDNSFGTHEFMKLTELLGCDAYINGNVGSGTVREMSEWVEYLTSGSESPMTKIRKENGRENPWPVKYWAIGNENWGCGGKMTDEFYTNIMRQFSTYLKDYPGNQLYRVACGPYGDGYQWTETLMKDPDT
;
A
#
# COMPACT_ATOMS: atom_id res chain seq x y z
N MET A 1 105.26 -39.17 6.73
CA MET A 1 104.92 -37.98 7.54
C MET A 1 103.65 -37.36 7.01
N LYS A 2 102.71 -37.05 7.92
CA LYS A 2 101.34 -36.58 7.66
C LYS A 2 101.28 -35.34 6.77
N LYS A 3 100.27 -35.25 5.91
CA LYS A 3 99.40 -34.08 5.80
C LYS A 3 98.09 -34.45 5.11
N TYR A 4 97.00 -34.24 5.84
CA TYR A 4 95.62 -34.45 5.46
C TYR A 4 95.23 -33.41 4.41
N PHE A 5 94.50 -33.82 3.37
CA PHE A 5 93.75 -32.89 2.53
C PHE A 5 92.31 -33.40 2.40
N THR A 6 91.46 -32.76 3.19
CA THR A 6 90.01 -32.96 3.24
C THR A 6 89.40 -32.36 1.98
N PHE A 7 88.69 -33.15 1.16
CA PHE A 7 87.88 -32.63 0.06
C PHE A 7 86.39 -32.74 0.44
N PHE A 8 85.76 -31.57 0.55
CA PHE A 8 84.35 -31.36 0.87
C PHE A 8 83.45 -31.92 -0.24
N ILE A 9 82.54 -32.83 0.10
CA ILE A 9 81.42 -33.21 -0.77
C ILE A 9 80.34 -32.14 -0.60
N GLY A 10 80.23 -31.23 -1.57
CA GLY A 10 79.13 -30.28 -1.67
C GLY A 10 77.92 -30.96 -2.30
N MET A 11 77.03 -31.54 -1.49
CA MET A 11 75.72 -31.98 -1.94
C MET A 11 74.78 -30.77 -1.97
N LEU A 12 74.60 -30.17 -3.14
CA LEU A 12 73.57 -29.16 -3.38
C LEU A 12 72.19 -29.85 -3.32
N PHE A 13 71.56 -29.85 -2.14
CA PHE A 13 70.15 -30.14 -2.02
C PHE A 13 69.37 -28.93 -2.55
N CYS A 14 68.98 -28.97 -3.82
CA CYS A 14 68.01 -28.04 -4.38
C CYS A 14 66.63 -28.44 -3.85
N GLY A 15 66.31 -27.99 -2.63
CA GLY A 15 64.97 -28.13 -2.06
C GLY A 15 64.00 -27.26 -2.84
N SER A 16 63.19 -27.87 -3.70
CA SER A 16 62.04 -27.21 -4.31
C SER A 16 61.05 -26.84 -3.20
N LEU A 17 61.14 -25.58 -2.74
CA LEU A 17 60.13 -24.96 -1.90
C LEU A 17 58.84 -24.83 -2.72
N PHE A 18 57.99 -25.84 -2.65
CA PHE A 18 56.60 -25.70 -3.05
C PHE A 18 55.91 -24.78 -2.05
N CYS A 19 55.87 -23.48 -2.37
CA CYS A 19 55.05 -22.52 -1.67
C CYS A 19 53.58 -22.79 -2.04
N GLN A 20 52.93 -23.71 -1.34
CA GLN A 20 51.48 -23.77 -1.35
C GLN A 20 50.97 -22.55 -0.58
N ALA A 21 50.51 -21.53 -1.30
CA ALA A 21 49.68 -20.49 -0.74
C ALA A 21 48.39 -21.16 -0.23
N GLN A 22 48.39 -21.59 1.04
CA GLN A 22 47.16 -21.97 1.73
C GLN A 22 46.29 -20.72 1.78
N LYS A 23 45.26 -20.67 0.92
CA LYS A 23 44.11 -19.79 1.14
C LYS A 23 43.54 -20.17 2.50
N THR A 24 43.90 -19.43 3.54
CA THR A 24 43.26 -19.53 4.83
C THR A 24 41.81 -19.13 4.62
N ASN A 25 40.91 -20.12 4.58
CA ASN A 25 39.48 -19.90 4.68
C ASN A 25 39.18 -19.45 6.12
N THR A 26 39.55 -18.22 6.45
CA THR A 26 39.15 -17.60 7.70
C THR A 26 37.64 -17.45 7.65
N PRO A 27 36.87 -18.07 8.56
CA PRO A 27 35.43 -17.90 8.58
C PRO A 27 35.14 -16.42 8.76
N VAL A 28 34.38 -15.84 7.84
CA VAL A 28 33.90 -14.47 8.00
C VAL A 28 32.97 -14.47 9.20
N SER A 29 33.34 -13.72 10.24
CA SER A 29 32.54 -13.54 11.44
C SER A 29 31.96 -12.13 11.44
N ASN A 30 30.63 -12.05 11.41
CA ASN A 30 29.92 -10.80 11.64
C ASN A 30 29.67 -10.65 13.15
N GLN A 31 29.91 -9.46 13.68
CA GLN A 31 29.61 -9.13 15.08
C GLN A 31 28.39 -8.20 15.14
N LEU A 32 27.45 -8.52 16.03
CA LEU A 32 26.25 -7.73 16.31
C LEU A 32 26.18 -7.44 17.81
N VAL A 33 25.87 -6.20 18.19
CA VAL A 33 25.59 -5.80 19.57
C VAL A 33 24.14 -5.33 19.67
N VAL A 34 23.36 -5.94 20.57
CA VAL A 34 21.97 -5.56 20.83
C VAL A 34 21.89 -4.83 22.16
N ILE A 35 21.48 -3.56 22.11
CA ILE A 35 21.33 -2.70 23.29
C ILE A 35 19.88 -2.78 23.78
N ALA A 36 19.57 -3.74 24.66
CA ALA A 36 18.19 -3.98 25.11
C ALA A 36 17.69 -3.02 26.20
N ASN A 37 18.58 -2.24 26.82
CA ASN A 37 18.27 -1.28 27.89
C ASN A 37 18.04 0.16 27.39
N SER A 38 17.98 0.36 26.07
CA SER A 38 17.69 1.66 25.45
C SER A 38 16.65 1.47 24.36
N SER A 39 15.39 1.82 24.63
CA SER A 39 14.32 1.74 23.64
C SER A 39 14.45 2.87 22.61
N GLY A 40 14.37 2.50 21.32
CA GLY A 40 14.26 3.45 20.22
C GLY A 40 12.80 3.88 19.96
N PRO A 41 12.54 4.60 18.84
CA PRO A 41 11.20 4.89 18.39
C PRO A 41 10.36 3.63 18.18
N ALA A 42 9.05 3.72 18.40
CA ALA A 42 8.14 2.62 18.13
C ALA A 42 8.12 2.32 16.62
N ILE A 43 8.29 1.04 16.26
CA ILE A 43 8.08 0.57 14.89
C ILE A 43 6.57 0.52 14.67
N SER A 44 6.04 1.45 13.86
CA SER A 44 4.61 1.52 13.57
C SER A 44 4.10 0.21 12.98
N LYS A 45 2.93 -0.26 13.44
CA LYS A 45 2.25 -1.41 12.82
C LYS A 45 2.01 -1.18 11.33
N ASP A 46 1.77 0.07 10.92
CA ASP A 46 1.35 0.39 9.56
C ASP A 46 2.47 0.27 8.52
N ILE A 47 3.72 0.04 8.95
CA ILE A 47 4.82 -0.42 8.08
C ILE A 47 4.47 -1.77 7.42
N TYR A 48 3.64 -2.58 8.06
CA TYR A 48 3.16 -3.87 7.56
C TYR A 48 1.79 -3.76 6.85
N GLY A 49 1.44 -2.57 6.35
CA GLY A 49 0.20 -2.35 5.59
C GLY A 49 0.15 -3.13 4.28
N HIS A 50 -1.06 -3.39 3.79
CA HIS A 50 -1.30 -4.10 2.54
C HIS A 50 -2.01 -3.23 1.51
N PHE A 51 -1.97 -3.67 0.25
CA PHE A 51 -2.54 -2.96 -0.89
C PHE A 51 -3.34 -3.93 -1.78
N SER A 52 -4.61 -3.58 -2.07
CA SER A 52 -5.51 -4.33 -2.94
C SER A 52 -6.12 -3.41 -4.00
N GLU A 53 -5.69 -3.56 -5.25
CA GLU A 53 -6.25 -2.84 -6.40
C GLU A 53 -7.29 -3.68 -7.13
N HIS A 54 -8.29 -3.04 -7.74
CA HIS A 54 -9.09 -3.65 -8.79
C HIS A 54 -8.20 -3.96 -10.00
N LEU A 55 -7.47 -5.08 -9.92
CA LEU A 55 -6.45 -5.48 -10.89
C LEU A 55 -6.43 -7.01 -10.97
N GLY A 56 -6.68 -7.54 -12.16
CA GLY A 56 -6.66 -8.98 -12.43
C GLY A 56 -7.56 -9.72 -11.44
N THR A 57 -6.97 -10.68 -10.71
CA THR A 57 -7.69 -11.48 -9.70
C THR A 57 -7.41 -11.04 -8.26
N CYS A 58 -6.86 -9.84 -8.03
CA CYS A 58 -6.60 -9.34 -6.68
C CYS A 58 -7.92 -9.22 -5.90
N ILE A 59 -8.91 -8.51 -6.45
CA ILE A 59 -10.25 -8.41 -5.87
C ILE A 59 -11.09 -9.62 -6.27
N TYR A 60 -11.39 -9.78 -7.56
CA TYR A 60 -12.28 -10.84 -8.04
C TYR A 60 -11.60 -12.21 -8.07
N GLY A 61 -12.16 -13.15 -7.31
CA GLY A 61 -11.57 -14.46 -7.05
C GLY A 61 -10.55 -14.46 -5.91
N GLY A 62 -9.72 -13.41 -5.80
CA GLY A 62 -8.71 -13.28 -4.74
C GLY A 62 -9.27 -12.91 -3.37
N ILE A 63 -10.28 -12.03 -3.33
CA ILE A 63 -10.96 -11.60 -2.10
C ILE A 63 -12.47 -11.84 -2.26
N TRP A 64 -13.07 -11.24 -3.28
CA TRP A 64 -14.50 -11.30 -3.57
C TRP A 64 -14.81 -12.48 -4.49
N VAL A 65 -15.65 -13.38 -4.01
CA VAL A 65 -16.18 -14.51 -4.79
C VAL A 65 -17.70 -14.41 -5.00
N GLY A 66 -18.36 -13.48 -4.31
CA GLY A 66 -19.82 -13.30 -4.31
C GLY A 66 -20.52 -14.23 -3.31
N PRO A 67 -21.65 -13.79 -2.72
CA PRO A 67 -22.32 -14.52 -1.64
C PRO A 67 -22.81 -15.91 -2.05
N ASP A 68 -23.25 -16.06 -3.31
CA ASP A 68 -23.77 -17.32 -3.86
C ASP A 68 -22.68 -18.27 -4.38
N SER A 69 -21.41 -17.94 -4.16
CA SER A 69 -20.28 -18.78 -4.60
C SER A 69 -20.24 -20.11 -3.86
N LYS A 70 -19.83 -21.16 -4.56
CA LYS A 70 -19.51 -22.47 -3.95
C LYS A 70 -18.24 -22.43 -3.11
N ILE A 71 -17.39 -21.42 -3.28
CA ILE A 71 -16.22 -21.21 -2.44
C ILE A 71 -16.71 -20.75 -1.06
N PRO A 72 -16.30 -21.41 0.05
CA PRO A 72 -16.70 -21.00 1.39
C PRO A 72 -16.39 -19.53 1.65
N ASN A 73 -17.41 -18.73 1.95
CA ASN A 73 -17.30 -17.29 2.06
C ASN A 73 -18.16 -16.73 3.21
N THR A 74 -17.82 -15.52 3.64
CA THR A 74 -18.58 -14.70 4.58
C THR A 74 -18.98 -13.42 3.86
N ASN A 75 -20.27 -13.25 3.57
CA ASN A 75 -20.80 -12.11 2.81
C ASN A 75 -20.11 -11.91 1.44
N GLY A 76 -19.75 -12.99 0.75
CA GLY A 76 -19.06 -12.94 -0.54
C GLY A 76 -17.53 -12.82 -0.48
N ILE A 77 -16.94 -12.65 0.71
CA ILE A 77 -15.49 -12.64 0.92
C ILE A 77 -15.02 -14.06 1.26
N ARG A 78 -14.08 -14.64 0.50
CA ARG A 78 -13.65 -16.03 0.72
C ARG A 78 -12.94 -16.23 2.07
N ASN A 79 -13.33 -17.29 2.79
CA ASN A 79 -12.96 -17.50 4.20
C ASN A 79 -11.50 -17.87 4.41
N ASP A 80 -10.89 -18.58 3.46
CA ASP A 80 -9.49 -19.00 3.52
C ASP A 80 -8.53 -17.79 3.51
N VAL A 81 -8.76 -16.84 2.61
CA VAL A 81 -7.99 -15.59 2.54
C VAL A 81 -8.29 -14.70 3.75
N LEU A 82 -9.57 -14.56 4.13
CA LEU A 82 -9.95 -13.79 5.31
C LEU A 82 -9.23 -14.29 6.57
N PHE A 83 -9.19 -15.61 6.78
CA PHE A 83 -8.48 -16.22 7.91
C PHE A 83 -6.97 -15.93 7.85
N ALA A 84 -6.33 -16.18 6.71
CA ALA A 84 -4.90 -15.96 6.56
C ALA A 84 -4.48 -14.49 6.81
N LEU A 85 -5.26 -13.53 6.32
CA LEU A 85 -5.01 -12.10 6.54
C LEU A 85 -5.20 -11.69 8.01
N ARG A 86 -6.16 -12.30 8.72
CA ARG A 86 -6.31 -12.08 10.18
C ARG A 86 -5.13 -12.62 10.97
N GLU A 87 -4.61 -13.80 10.61
CA GLU A 87 -3.48 -14.43 11.30
C GLU A 87 -2.20 -13.60 11.21
N ILE A 88 -1.94 -12.96 10.06
CA ILE A 88 -0.80 -12.04 9.91
C ILE A 88 -1.08 -10.64 10.47
N LYS A 89 -2.27 -10.40 11.04
CA LYS A 89 -2.68 -9.15 11.68
C LYS A 89 -2.51 -7.95 10.77
N VAL A 90 -3.06 -8.02 9.55
CA VAL A 90 -3.03 -6.90 8.60
C VAL A 90 -3.47 -5.61 9.33
N PRO A 91 -2.61 -4.58 9.39
CA PRO A 91 -2.86 -3.39 10.22
C PRO A 91 -3.71 -2.36 9.50
N ASN A 92 -3.59 -2.27 8.17
CA ASN A 92 -4.36 -1.43 7.27
C ASN A 92 -4.39 -2.04 5.86
N LEU A 93 -5.40 -1.68 5.08
CA LEU A 93 -5.56 -2.13 3.69
C LEU A 93 -5.90 -0.95 2.78
N ARG A 94 -5.07 -0.70 1.76
CA ARG A 94 -5.27 0.34 0.74
C ARG A 94 -6.15 -0.15 -0.43
N TRP A 95 -7.15 0.64 -0.83
CA TRP A 95 -8.11 0.34 -1.91
C TRP A 95 -8.76 1.65 -2.44
N PRO A 96 -9.33 1.76 -3.67
CA PRO A 96 -9.47 0.77 -4.75
C PRO A 96 -8.24 0.64 -5.64
N GLY A 97 -7.24 1.47 -5.34
CA GLY A 97 -5.84 1.23 -5.64
C GLY A 97 -5.26 1.97 -6.81
N GLY A 98 -3.94 2.17 -6.75
CA GLY A 98 -3.08 2.53 -7.87
C GLY A 98 -3.71 3.44 -8.91
N CYS A 99 -3.49 3.08 -10.17
CA CYS A 99 -4.02 3.81 -11.30
C CYS A 99 -5.55 3.71 -11.39
N PHE A 100 -6.13 2.58 -10.98
CA PHE A 100 -7.58 2.39 -11.00
C PHE A 100 -8.33 3.48 -10.21
N ALA A 101 -7.80 3.89 -9.06
CA ALA A 101 -8.43 4.86 -8.16
C ALA A 101 -8.63 6.23 -8.80
N ASP A 102 -7.70 6.69 -9.65
CA ASP A 102 -7.84 7.96 -10.37
C ASP A 102 -8.73 7.87 -11.62
N THR A 103 -9.38 6.71 -11.82
CA THR A 103 -10.48 6.50 -12.78
C THR A 103 -11.76 6.00 -12.11
N TYR A 104 -11.72 5.77 -10.80
CA TYR A 104 -12.84 5.20 -10.05
C TYR A 104 -13.82 6.28 -9.64
N HIS A 105 -15.10 6.06 -9.93
CA HIS A 105 -16.19 6.89 -9.45
C HIS A 105 -16.99 6.12 -8.41
N TRP A 106 -16.81 6.47 -7.13
CA TRP A 106 -17.27 5.63 -6.02
C TRP A 106 -18.76 5.33 -5.97
N ARG A 107 -19.57 6.19 -6.62
CA ARG A 107 -21.01 6.00 -6.75
C ARG A 107 -21.36 4.77 -7.59
N ASP A 108 -20.49 4.37 -8.50
CA ASP A 108 -20.67 3.18 -9.34
C ASP A 108 -20.61 1.89 -8.50
N GLY A 109 -19.90 1.93 -7.36
CA GLY A 109 -19.73 0.81 -6.44
C GLY A 109 -20.66 0.81 -5.21
N ILE A 110 -21.79 1.53 -5.25
CA ILE A 110 -22.80 1.50 -4.18
C ILE A 110 -24.20 1.24 -4.73
N GLY A 111 -25.15 0.97 -3.84
CA GLY A 111 -26.53 0.63 -4.23
C GLY A 111 -26.70 -0.86 -4.56
N PRO A 112 -27.91 -1.23 -5.03
CA PRO A 112 -28.22 -2.61 -5.42
C PRO A 112 -27.21 -3.10 -6.47
N GLN A 113 -26.57 -4.24 -6.23
CA GLN A 113 -25.50 -4.76 -7.10
C GLN A 113 -25.95 -4.90 -8.56
N SER A 114 -27.21 -5.28 -8.81
CA SER A 114 -27.79 -5.40 -10.16
C SER A 114 -27.96 -4.08 -10.92
N GLN A 115 -27.80 -2.94 -10.24
CA GLN A 115 -27.93 -1.59 -10.81
C GLN A 115 -26.58 -0.85 -10.86
N ARG A 116 -25.50 -1.48 -10.39
CA ARG A 116 -24.15 -0.88 -10.42
C ARG A 116 -23.66 -0.80 -11.86
N ALA A 117 -22.97 0.30 -12.17
CA ALA A 117 -22.44 0.53 -13.52
C ALA A 117 -21.28 -0.44 -13.78
N SER A 118 -21.28 -1.09 -14.93
CA SER A 118 -20.09 -1.78 -15.42
C SER A 118 -19.19 -0.77 -16.12
N ILE A 119 -17.92 -0.73 -15.74
CA ILE A 119 -16.89 0.15 -16.32
C ILE A 119 -15.79 -0.68 -16.98
N ILE A 120 -14.94 -0.04 -17.76
CA ILE A 120 -13.78 -0.70 -18.37
C ILE A 120 -12.56 -0.40 -17.52
N ASN A 121 -11.88 -1.44 -17.06
CA ASN A 121 -10.59 -1.31 -16.40
C ASN A 121 -9.50 -1.04 -17.45
N THR A 122 -9.33 0.23 -17.80
CA THR A 122 -8.47 0.68 -18.90
C THR A 122 -6.98 0.44 -18.65
N HIS A 123 -6.55 0.48 -17.39
CA HIS A 123 -5.16 0.25 -17.01
C HIS A 123 -4.80 -1.24 -17.03
N TRP A 124 -5.74 -2.12 -16.68
CA TRP A 124 -5.46 -3.54 -16.44
C TRP A 124 -6.22 -4.46 -17.40
N GLY A 125 -5.80 -4.44 -18.66
CA GLY A 125 -6.25 -5.38 -19.69
C GLY A 125 -7.56 -5.03 -20.39
N GLY A 126 -8.18 -3.88 -20.08
CA GLY A 126 -9.41 -3.43 -20.73
C GLY A 126 -10.61 -4.32 -20.42
N VAL A 127 -10.56 -5.06 -19.31
CA VAL A 127 -11.62 -5.99 -18.91
C VAL A 127 -12.77 -5.23 -18.25
N THR A 128 -13.97 -5.81 -18.31
CA THR A 128 -15.14 -5.27 -17.62
C THR A 128 -14.99 -5.40 -16.12
N GLU A 129 -15.16 -4.28 -15.43
CA GLU A 129 -15.30 -4.15 -13.98
C GLU A 129 -16.80 -3.98 -13.66
N ASP A 130 -17.40 -4.94 -12.97
CA ASP A 130 -18.85 -4.93 -12.68
C ASP A 130 -19.22 -4.15 -11.42
N ASN A 131 -18.23 -3.66 -10.67
CA ASN A 131 -18.38 -2.94 -9.41
C ASN A 131 -19.15 -3.73 -8.34
N SER A 132 -19.20 -5.06 -8.42
CA SER A 132 -19.84 -5.91 -7.41
C SER A 132 -19.10 -5.89 -6.08
N PHE A 133 -17.80 -5.59 -6.09
CA PHE A 133 -17.03 -5.22 -4.90
C PHE A 133 -16.82 -3.69 -4.88
N GLY A 134 -17.55 -2.99 -4.02
CA GLY A 134 -17.46 -1.53 -3.90
C GLY A 134 -17.28 -1.07 -2.46
N THR A 135 -17.77 0.13 -2.15
CA THR A 135 -17.52 0.77 -0.86
C THR A 135 -18.00 -0.09 0.32
N HIS A 136 -19.19 -0.68 0.23
CA HIS A 136 -19.76 -1.47 1.33
C HIS A 136 -19.00 -2.79 1.54
N GLU A 137 -18.65 -3.45 0.44
CA GLU A 137 -17.91 -4.71 0.49
C GLU A 137 -16.48 -4.51 1.01
N PHE A 138 -15.80 -3.44 0.60
CA PHE A 138 -14.48 -3.07 1.14
C PHE A 138 -14.54 -2.72 2.63
N MET A 139 -15.50 -1.90 3.06
CA MET A 139 -15.63 -1.58 4.48
C MET A 139 -16.04 -2.79 5.33
N LYS A 140 -16.79 -3.75 4.76
CA LYS A 140 -17.08 -5.02 5.41
C LYS A 140 -15.81 -5.86 5.57
N LEU A 141 -14.95 -5.90 4.55
CA LEU A 141 -13.67 -6.61 4.61
C LEU A 141 -12.79 -6.06 5.74
N THR A 142 -12.63 -4.75 5.84
CA THR A 142 -11.79 -4.14 6.90
C THR A 142 -12.36 -4.41 8.29
N GLU A 143 -13.69 -4.39 8.47
CA GLU A 143 -14.35 -4.79 9.72
C GLU A 143 -14.08 -6.27 10.09
N LEU A 144 -14.18 -7.18 9.11
CA LEU A 144 -13.93 -8.61 9.34
C LEU A 144 -12.46 -8.92 9.65
N LEU A 145 -11.54 -8.18 9.04
CA LEU A 145 -10.10 -8.25 9.32
C LEU A 145 -9.72 -7.60 10.65
N GLY A 146 -10.48 -6.60 11.10
CA GLY A 146 -10.11 -5.76 12.24
C GLY A 146 -8.95 -4.82 11.91
N CYS A 147 -8.85 -4.36 10.65
CA CYS A 147 -7.78 -3.49 10.17
C CYS A 147 -8.28 -2.07 9.85
N ASP A 148 -7.37 -1.10 9.77
CA ASP A 148 -7.72 0.27 9.37
C ASP A 148 -8.02 0.34 7.86
N ALA A 149 -9.09 1.06 7.50
CA ALA A 149 -9.37 1.39 6.11
C ALA A 149 -8.41 2.49 5.62
N TYR A 150 -7.77 2.26 4.46
CA TYR A 150 -7.01 3.25 3.72
C TYR A 150 -7.61 3.45 2.33
N ILE A 151 -8.39 4.53 2.18
CA ILE A 151 -9.13 4.80 0.94
C ILE A 151 -8.32 5.74 0.06
N ASN A 152 -8.27 5.42 -1.23
CA ASN A 152 -7.61 6.24 -2.24
C ASN A 152 -8.65 6.97 -3.09
N GLY A 153 -8.75 8.30 -2.90
CA GLY A 153 -9.70 9.13 -3.62
C GLY A 153 -9.20 9.53 -5.01
N ASN A 154 -10.12 9.66 -5.95
CA ASN A 154 -9.85 10.07 -7.33
C ASN A 154 -9.58 11.59 -7.43
N VAL A 155 -8.37 11.96 -7.88
CA VAL A 155 -8.02 13.36 -8.22
C VAL A 155 -7.92 13.54 -9.74
N GLY A 156 -7.35 12.56 -10.45
CA GLY A 156 -7.03 12.66 -11.87
C GLY A 156 -8.25 12.86 -12.77
N SER A 157 -9.34 12.13 -12.53
CA SER A 157 -10.59 12.24 -13.30
C SER A 157 -11.83 12.58 -12.47
N GLY A 158 -11.68 12.64 -11.15
CA GLY A 158 -12.74 12.94 -10.20
C GLY A 158 -12.93 14.42 -9.95
N THR A 159 -13.89 14.74 -9.07
CA THR A 159 -14.12 16.13 -8.63
C THR A 159 -13.93 16.29 -7.12
N VAL A 160 -13.63 17.52 -6.69
CA VAL A 160 -13.56 17.87 -5.26
C VAL A 160 -14.84 17.47 -4.52
N ARG A 161 -15.99 17.74 -5.14
CA ARG A 161 -17.31 17.40 -4.59
C ARG A 161 -17.47 15.89 -4.43
N GLU A 162 -17.12 15.12 -5.46
CA GLU A 162 -17.22 13.67 -5.43
C GLU A 162 -16.43 13.06 -4.26
N MET A 163 -15.18 13.48 -4.08
CA MET A 163 -14.34 12.99 -2.98
C MET A 163 -14.88 13.42 -1.61
N SER A 164 -15.31 14.68 -1.48
CA SER A 164 -15.93 15.21 -0.26
C SER A 164 -17.21 14.45 0.12
N GLU A 165 -18.08 14.17 -0.85
CA GLU A 165 -19.32 13.41 -0.64
C GLU A 165 -19.02 11.95 -0.24
N TRP A 166 -17.91 11.37 -0.71
CA TRP A 166 -17.53 10.02 -0.30
C TRP A 166 -17.11 9.95 1.18
N VAL A 167 -16.34 10.93 1.65
CA VAL A 167 -15.99 11.06 3.07
C VAL A 167 -17.25 11.23 3.91
N GLU A 168 -18.18 12.11 3.48
CA GLU A 168 -19.46 12.31 4.17
C GLU A 168 -20.28 11.02 4.25
N TYR A 169 -20.41 10.34 3.12
CA TYR A 169 -21.11 9.07 3.00
C TYR A 169 -20.59 8.05 4.02
N LEU A 170 -19.27 7.92 4.11
CA LEU A 170 -18.61 6.93 4.96
C LEU A 170 -18.66 7.30 6.45
N THR A 171 -18.38 8.55 6.79
CA THR A 171 -17.95 8.91 8.15
C THR A 171 -18.93 9.80 8.92
N SER A 172 -19.92 10.41 8.25
CA SER A 172 -20.86 11.31 8.91
C SER A 172 -21.97 10.55 9.65
N GLY A 173 -22.22 10.94 10.90
CA GLY A 173 -23.40 10.54 11.68
C GLY A 173 -24.61 11.46 11.52
N SER A 174 -24.44 12.64 10.91
CA SER A 174 -25.49 13.65 10.75
C SER A 174 -26.48 13.28 9.65
N GLU A 175 -27.70 13.82 9.70
CA GLU A 175 -28.66 13.68 8.60
C GLU A 175 -28.23 14.52 7.39
N SER A 176 -28.09 13.85 6.24
CA SER A 176 -27.77 14.47 4.96
C SER A 176 -28.20 13.58 3.81
N PRO A 177 -28.21 14.07 2.56
CA PRO A 177 -28.43 13.21 1.40
C PRO A 177 -27.45 12.03 1.34
N MET A 178 -26.18 12.20 1.71
CA MET A 178 -25.20 11.12 1.65
C MET A 178 -25.43 10.07 2.72
N THR A 179 -25.72 10.49 3.95
CA THR A 179 -25.98 9.52 5.02
C THR A 179 -27.31 8.79 4.79
N LYS A 180 -28.32 9.46 4.22
CA LYS A 180 -29.55 8.79 3.78
C LYS A 180 -29.29 7.67 2.77
N ILE A 181 -28.49 7.93 1.73
CA ILE A 181 -28.12 6.89 0.73
C ILE A 181 -27.32 5.76 1.40
N ARG A 182 -26.44 6.05 2.37
CA ARG A 182 -25.72 5.01 3.13
C ARG A 182 -26.68 4.08 3.87
N LYS A 183 -27.67 4.66 4.56
CA LYS A 183 -28.70 3.94 5.31
C LYS A 183 -29.57 3.09 4.38
N GLU A 184 -30.02 3.66 3.26
CA GLU A 184 -30.78 2.96 2.22
C GLU A 184 -30.00 1.77 1.65
N ASN A 185 -28.67 1.89 1.55
CA ASN A 185 -27.79 0.80 1.12
C ASN A 185 -27.45 -0.21 2.24
N GLY A 186 -28.14 -0.15 3.39
CA GLY A 186 -28.03 -1.16 4.44
C GLY A 186 -27.00 -0.86 5.53
N ARG A 187 -26.42 0.35 5.58
CA ARG A 187 -25.51 0.76 6.66
C ARG A 187 -26.06 1.96 7.44
N GLU A 188 -26.54 1.68 8.65
CA GLU A 188 -27.10 2.72 9.53
C GLU A 188 -26.03 3.69 10.04
N ASN A 189 -25.02 3.15 10.73
CA ASN A 189 -23.97 3.91 11.41
C ASN A 189 -22.82 4.27 10.46
N PRO A 190 -22.07 5.36 10.69
CA PRO A 190 -20.84 5.61 9.93
C PRO A 190 -19.81 4.49 10.14
N TRP A 191 -18.81 4.43 9.25
CA TRP A 191 -17.61 3.63 9.44
C TRP A 191 -16.44 4.50 9.91
N PRO A 192 -15.49 3.92 10.66
CA PRO A 192 -14.20 4.55 10.87
C PRO A 192 -13.38 4.48 9.57
N VAL A 193 -12.87 5.62 9.13
CA VAL A 193 -11.89 5.71 8.04
C VAL A 193 -10.72 6.53 8.55
N LYS A 194 -9.58 5.87 8.70
CA LYS A 194 -8.39 6.50 9.25
C LYS A 194 -7.56 7.17 8.15
N TYR A 195 -7.19 6.44 7.10
CA TYR A 195 -6.29 6.94 6.09
C TYR A 195 -7.05 7.33 4.82
N TRP A 196 -6.78 8.53 4.30
CA TRP A 196 -7.37 9.01 3.04
C TRP A 196 -6.29 9.55 2.11
N ALA A 197 -6.00 8.84 1.03
CA ALA A 197 -5.10 9.31 -0.01
C ALA A 197 -5.81 10.26 -0.98
N ILE A 198 -5.11 11.34 -1.34
CA ILE A 198 -5.60 12.40 -2.22
C ILE A 198 -4.93 12.22 -3.58
N GLY A 199 -5.45 11.27 -4.37
CA GLY A 199 -4.88 10.88 -5.66
C GLY A 199 -3.74 9.88 -5.54
N ASN A 200 -3.42 9.23 -6.65
CA ASN A 200 -2.35 8.27 -6.79
C ASN A 200 -1.56 8.50 -8.08
N GLU A 201 -0.23 8.42 -7.95
CA GLU A 201 0.72 8.52 -9.07
C GLU A 201 0.31 9.63 -10.05
N ASN A 202 -0.01 10.81 -9.51
CA ASN A 202 -0.55 11.90 -10.31
C ASN A 202 0.48 12.44 -11.32
N TRP A 203 1.78 12.22 -11.09
CA TRP A 203 2.87 12.38 -12.07
C TRP A 203 2.79 11.40 -13.26
N GLY A 204 2.07 10.29 -13.11
CA GLY A 204 1.96 9.20 -14.07
C GLY A 204 0.51 8.98 -14.50
N CYS A 205 -0.05 7.82 -14.18
CA CYS A 205 -1.39 7.43 -14.61
C CYS A 205 -2.51 8.33 -14.04
N GLY A 206 -2.30 8.96 -12.88
CA GLY A 206 -3.27 9.86 -12.25
C GLY A 206 -3.33 11.28 -12.84
N GLY A 207 -2.86 11.49 -14.07
CA GLY A 207 -3.04 12.75 -14.81
C GLY A 207 -1.80 13.40 -15.40
N LYS A 208 -0.61 12.77 -15.31
CA LYS A 208 0.68 13.31 -15.81
C LYS A 208 0.96 14.75 -15.37
N MET A 209 0.64 15.05 -14.12
CA MET A 209 0.76 16.37 -13.50
C MET A 209 2.22 16.72 -13.22
N THR A 210 2.55 18.02 -13.26
CA THR A 210 3.76 18.51 -12.59
C THR A 210 3.55 18.50 -11.08
N ASP A 211 4.65 18.55 -10.33
CA ASP A 211 4.65 18.65 -8.87
C ASP A 211 3.94 19.91 -8.38
N GLU A 212 4.14 21.08 -9.00
CA GLU A 212 3.43 22.31 -8.60
C GLU A 212 1.92 22.22 -8.89
N PHE A 213 1.56 21.67 -10.05
CA PHE A 213 0.16 21.52 -10.42
C PHE A 213 -0.56 20.57 -9.45
N TYR A 214 0.01 19.39 -9.20
CA TYR A 214 -0.55 18.44 -8.25
C TYR A 214 -0.65 19.05 -6.84
N THR A 215 0.39 19.74 -6.36
CA THR A 215 0.39 20.36 -5.03
C THR A 215 -0.79 21.33 -4.86
N ASN A 216 -1.06 22.17 -5.87
CA ASN A 216 -2.19 23.11 -5.84
C ASN A 216 -3.54 22.39 -5.83
N ILE A 217 -3.72 21.38 -6.67
CA ILE A 217 -4.96 20.59 -6.74
C ILE A 217 -5.16 19.79 -5.44
N MET A 218 -4.12 19.14 -4.92
CA MET A 218 -4.17 18.38 -3.67
C MET A 218 -4.61 19.26 -2.50
N ARG A 219 -4.07 20.49 -2.37
CA ARG A 219 -4.51 21.46 -1.35
C ARG A 219 -5.99 21.80 -1.47
N GLN A 220 -6.47 21.99 -2.70
CA GLN A 220 -7.89 22.24 -2.96
C GLN A 220 -8.74 21.05 -2.51
N PHE A 221 -8.44 19.82 -2.96
CA PHE A 221 -9.18 18.61 -2.56
C PHE A 221 -9.14 18.42 -1.04
N SER A 222 -7.95 18.49 -0.42
CA SER A 222 -7.73 18.32 1.02
C SER A 222 -8.60 19.24 1.88
N THR A 223 -8.83 20.47 1.43
CA THR A 223 -9.64 21.48 2.14
C THR A 223 -11.08 21.01 2.40
N TYR A 224 -11.65 20.20 1.51
CA TYR A 224 -13.03 19.73 1.60
C TYR A 224 -13.17 18.36 2.26
N LEU A 225 -12.06 17.68 2.58
CA LEU A 225 -12.08 16.43 3.33
C LEU A 225 -12.26 16.70 4.82
N LYS A 226 -13.51 16.90 5.24
CA LYS A 226 -13.85 17.28 6.62
C LYS A 226 -13.77 16.09 7.59
N ASP A 227 -13.34 16.39 8.81
CA ASP A 227 -13.49 15.49 9.94
C ASP A 227 -14.93 15.59 10.45
N TYR A 228 -15.68 14.49 10.38
CA TYR A 228 -17.02 14.40 10.95
C TYR A 228 -16.94 13.88 12.40
N PRO A 229 -17.91 14.21 13.28
CA PRO A 229 -17.87 13.78 14.67
C PRO A 229 -17.63 12.27 14.82
N GLY A 230 -16.59 11.91 15.56
CA GLY A 230 -16.20 10.50 15.76
C GLY A 230 -15.19 9.95 14.75
N ASN A 231 -14.77 10.73 13.75
CA ASN A 231 -13.74 10.34 12.78
C ASN A 231 -12.73 11.47 12.53
N GLN A 232 -11.45 11.13 12.51
CA GLN A 232 -10.37 12.05 12.14
C GLN A 232 -9.57 11.44 11.00
N LEU A 233 -9.51 12.14 9.87
CA LEU A 233 -8.77 11.69 8.70
C LEU A 233 -7.28 11.98 8.84
N TYR A 234 -6.47 10.95 8.61
CA TYR A 234 -5.07 11.07 8.24
C TYR A 234 -4.98 11.18 6.71
N ARG A 235 -4.81 12.41 6.23
CA ARG A 235 -4.73 12.72 4.80
C ARG A 235 -3.32 12.41 4.27
N VAL A 236 -3.24 11.70 3.14
CA VAL A 236 -1.98 11.29 2.51
C VAL A 236 -1.89 11.90 1.11
N ALA A 237 -0.90 12.75 0.87
CA ALA A 237 -0.60 13.27 -0.46
C ALA A 237 0.16 12.23 -1.30
N CYS A 238 -0.02 12.25 -2.63
CA CYS A 238 0.74 11.47 -3.59
C CYS A 238 2.21 11.93 -3.57
N GLY A 239 3.11 11.04 -3.16
CA GLY A 239 4.54 11.29 -3.10
C GLY A 239 5.27 11.08 -4.45
N PRO A 240 6.62 11.13 -4.41
CA PRO A 240 7.46 11.03 -5.60
C PRO A 240 7.48 9.60 -6.18
N TYR A 241 7.88 9.50 -7.45
CA TYR A 241 8.36 8.26 -8.05
C TYR A 241 9.88 8.15 -7.93
N GLY A 242 10.38 7.01 -7.43
CA GLY A 242 11.82 6.76 -7.33
C GLY A 242 12.57 7.90 -6.64
N ASP A 243 13.65 8.37 -7.27
CA ASP A 243 14.47 9.50 -6.81
C ASP A 243 13.89 10.90 -7.13
N GLY A 244 12.56 11.02 -7.19
CA GLY A 244 11.86 12.27 -7.52
C GLY A 244 11.94 13.35 -6.44
N TYR A 245 13.13 13.72 -5.98
CA TYR A 245 13.35 14.64 -4.86
C TYR A 245 12.68 16.00 -5.04
N GLN A 246 12.61 16.52 -6.27
CA GLN A 246 11.92 17.77 -6.57
C GLN A 246 10.43 17.71 -6.21
N TRP A 247 9.77 16.59 -6.50
CA TRP A 247 8.36 16.39 -6.14
C TRP A 247 8.15 16.44 -4.63
N THR A 248 9.07 15.86 -3.86
CA THR A 248 9.07 15.96 -2.39
C THR A 248 9.30 17.40 -1.93
N GLU A 249 10.30 18.10 -2.47
CA GLU A 249 10.62 19.48 -2.13
C GLU A 249 9.39 20.38 -2.35
N THR A 250 8.79 20.32 -3.54
CA THR A 250 7.63 21.13 -3.91
C THR A 250 6.42 20.85 -3.03
N LEU A 251 6.13 19.58 -2.71
CA LEU A 251 5.02 19.23 -1.83
C LEU A 251 5.22 19.64 -0.37
N MET A 252 6.46 19.60 0.12
CA MET A 252 6.78 19.90 1.51
C MET A 252 7.01 21.39 1.76
N LYS A 253 7.30 22.16 0.71
CA LYS A 253 7.53 23.60 0.81
C LYS A 253 6.30 24.31 1.34
N ASP A 254 6.50 25.19 2.32
CA ASP A 254 5.44 26.06 2.83
C ASP A 254 4.98 27.01 1.70
N PRO A 255 3.70 26.96 1.31
CA PRO A 255 3.18 27.80 0.24
C PRO A 255 3.18 29.30 0.55
N ASP A 256 3.34 29.67 1.83
CA ASP A 256 3.38 31.07 2.27
C ASP A 256 4.83 31.62 2.31
N THR A 257 5.81 30.87 1.78
CA THR A 257 7.24 31.24 1.71
C THR A 257 7.84 31.17 0.30
#